data_AF-Q4C2J7-F1
#
_entry.id   AF-Q4C2J7-F1
#
_cell.length_a   1.000
_cell.length_b   1.000
_cell.length_c   1.000
_cell.angle_alpha   90.00
_cell.angle_beta   90.00
_cell.angle_gamma   90.00
#
_symmetry.space_group_name_H-M   'P 1'
#
loop_
_entity.id
_entity.type
_entity.pdbx_description
1 polymer ?
#
loop_
_entity_poly.entity_id
_entity_poly.type
_entity_poly.pdbx_seq_one_letter_code
_entity_poly.pdbx_strand_id
1 'polypeptide(L)'
;MNNLLLYHEKLLQEVLRIAVSTSLFAGLPHKSVEFLEESLKHTPPKVTSPVYPPYYLWIYKGVDELLFLGDVEAAKNSNTMAANWADTYPENDRFNSKAVAQRRRQTVKFLEENPDSRAAQIGAWSQILSNANSQEMIEQVLAQIQALGGEVYFDSDGNLRVRVPEWID
;
A
#
# COMPACT_ATOMS: atom_id res chain seq x y z
N MET A 1 0.32 -5.89 -34.27
CA MET A 1 0.32 -4.84 -33.21
C MET A 1 -0.25 -5.28 -31.86
N ASN A 2 -0.61 -6.56 -31.63
CA ASN A 2 -1.26 -6.99 -30.36
C ASN A 2 -0.32 -7.51 -29.25
N ASN A 3 0.96 -7.81 -29.53
CA ASN A 3 1.83 -8.45 -28.52
C ASN A 3 2.43 -7.47 -27.50
N LEU A 4 2.75 -6.23 -27.89
CA LEU A 4 3.32 -5.22 -26.97
C LEU A 4 2.31 -4.77 -25.91
N LEU A 5 1.05 -4.60 -26.29
CA LEU A 5 -0.02 -4.14 -25.40
C LEU A 5 -0.32 -5.17 -24.29
N LEU A 6 -0.44 -6.45 -24.65
CA LEU A 6 -0.63 -7.54 -23.69
C LEU A 6 0.57 -7.71 -22.75
N TYR A 7 1.78 -7.43 -23.24
CA TYR A 7 3.00 -7.48 -22.45
C TYR A 7 3.01 -6.42 -21.34
N HIS A 8 2.62 -5.18 -21.66
CA HIS A 8 2.52 -4.11 -20.66
C HIS A 8 1.44 -4.38 -19.61
N GLU A 9 0.30 -4.95 -19.99
CA GLU A 9 -0.75 -5.31 -19.04
C GLU A 9 -0.30 -6.36 -18.02
N LYS A 10 0.26 -7.46 -18.52
CA LYS A 10 0.77 -8.55 -17.69
C LYS A 10 1.88 -8.05 -16.78
N LEU A 11 2.77 -7.20 -17.29
CA LEU A 11 3.84 -6.64 -16.49
C LEU A 11 3.31 -5.84 -15.29
N LEU A 12 2.34 -4.94 -15.49
CA LEU A 12 1.77 -4.15 -14.39
C LEU A 12 1.07 -5.03 -13.34
N GLN A 13 0.31 -6.03 -13.79
CA GLN A 13 -0.34 -6.97 -12.87
C GLN A 13 0.68 -7.77 -12.06
N GLU A 14 1.73 -8.28 -12.70
CA GLU A 14 2.77 -9.02 -11.98
C GLU A 14 3.55 -8.14 -11.01
N VAL A 15 3.87 -6.89 -11.38
CA VAL A 15 4.50 -5.93 -10.47
C VAL A 15 3.64 -5.73 -9.22
N LEU A 16 2.34 -5.50 -9.39
CA LEU A 16 1.43 -5.32 -8.26
C LEU A 16 1.28 -6.59 -7.39
N ARG A 17 1.26 -7.78 -8.03
CA ARG A 17 1.22 -9.06 -7.30
C ARG A 17 2.48 -9.30 -6.49
N ILE A 18 3.65 -9.01 -7.07
CA ILE A 18 4.94 -9.13 -6.38
C ILE A 18 4.99 -8.13 -5.21
N ALA A 19 4.57 -6.89 -5.42
CA ALA A 19 4.52 -5.88 -4.35
C ALA A 19 3.69 -6.36 -3.16
N VAL A 20 2.43 -6.78 -3.39
CA VAL A 20 1.56 -7.32 -2.32
C VAL A 20 2.13 -8.57 -1.67
N SER A 21 2.68 -9.49 -2.47
CA SER A 21 3.32 -10.70 -1.93
C SER A 21 4.50 -10.35 -1.03
N THR A 22 5.23 -9.30 -1.37
CA THR A 22 6.42 -8.86 -0.64
C THR A 22 6.04 -8.11 0.64
N SER A 23 5.09 -7.18 0.61
CA SER A 23 4.68 -6.43 1.81
C SER A 23 3.80 -7.27 2.73
N LEU A 24 2.67 -7.76 2.23
CA LEU A 24 1.62 -8.38 3.04
C LEU A 24 1.92 -9.83 3.45
N PHE A 25 2.53 -10.61 2.56
CA PHE A 25 2.74 -12.05 2.81
C PHE A 25 4.16 -12.38 3.27
N ALA A 26 5.16 -11.63 2.81
CA ALA A 26 6.54 -11.80 3.26
C ALA A 26 6.92 -10.85 4.42
N GLY A 27 6.09 -9.85 4.75
CA GLY A 27 6.38 -8.90 5.83
C GLY A 27 7.56 -7.96 5.50
N LEU A 28 7.79 -7.67 4.22
CA LEU A 28 8.95 -6.90 3.73
C LEU A 28 8.53 -5.63 2.99
N PRO A 29 7.80 -4.70 3.63
CA PRO A 29 7.27 -3.48 3.00
C PRO A 29 8.35 -2.60 2.37
N HIS A 30 9.53 -2.47 2.98
CA HIS A 30 10.66 -1.72 2.39
C HIS A 30 11.09 -2.26 1.02
N LYS A 31 11.12 -3.59 0.86
CA LYS A 31 11.47 -4.21 -0.43
C LYS A 31 10.37 -4.02 -1.47
N SER A 32 9.10 -4.04 -1.04
CA SER A 32 7.97 -3.72 -1.91
C SER A 32 8.07 -2.28 -2.44
N VAL A 33 8.36 -1.31 -1.56
CA VAL A 33 8.56 0.10 -1.93
C VAL A 33 9.73 0.24 -2.91
N GLU A 34 10.90 -0.32 -2.62
CA GLU A 34 12.07 -0.29 -3.52
C GLU A 34 11.72 -0.85 -4.91
N PHE A 35 11.04 -1.99 -4.95
CA PHE A 35 10.62 -2.62 -6.20
C PHE A 35 9.61 -1.78 -7.00
N LEU A 36 8.65 -1.15 -6.31
CA LEU A 36 7.68 -0.24 -6.93
C LEU A 36 8.36 1.03 -7.45
N GLU A 37 9.32 1.60 -6.73
CA GLU A 37 10.11 2.74 -7.20
C GLU A 37 10.86 2.42 -8.48
N GLU A 38 11.54 1.28 -8.54
CA GLU A 38 12.26 0.87 -9.74
C GLU A 38 11.28 0.65 -10.91
N SER A 39 10.14 0.02 -10.65
CA SER A 39 9.10 -0.19 -11.67
C SER A 39 8.54 1.15 -12.21
N LEU A 40 8.37 2.14 -11.34
CA LEU A 40 7.85 3.47 -11.70
C LEU A 40 8.80 4.25 -12.62
N LYS A 41 10.12 4.07 -12.52
CA LYS A 41 11.10 4.73 -13.41
C LYS A 41 10.92 4.36 -14.88
N HIS A 42 10.45 3.15 -15.14
CA HIS A 42 10.27 2.61 -16.49
C HIS A 42 8.81 2.59 -16.96
N THR A 43 7.88 3.05 -16.12
CA THR A 43 6.45 3.00 -16.40
C THR A 43 5.93 4.39 -16.80
N PRO A 44 5.30 4.55 -17.98
CA PRO A 44 4.73 5.82 -18.38
C PRO A 44 3.48 6.18 -17.55
N PRO A 45 3.19 7.48 -17.32
CA PRO A 45 2.01 7.93 -16.56
C PRO A 45 0.67 7.48 -17.11
N LYS A 46 0.61 7.25 -18.43
CA LYS A 46 -0.57 6.83 -19.16
C LYS A 46 -0.19 5.77 -20.18
N VAL A 47 -1.05 4.78 -20.29
CA VAL A 47 -1.02 3.77 -21.35
C VAL A 47 -2.31 3.86 -22.16
N THR A 48 -2.20 3.81 -23.49
CA THR A 48 -3.31 3.99 -24.43
C THR A 48 -4.13 2.72 -24.67
N SER A 49 -3.82 1.65 -23.93
CA SER A 49 -4.35 0.30 -24.10
C SER A 49 -5.40 -0.02 -23.02
N PRO A 50 -6.35 -0.95 -23.25
CA PRO A 50 -7.31 -1.39 -22.21
C PRO A 50 -6.62 -2.27 -21.17
N VAL A 51 -5.64 -1.71 -20.46
CA VAL A 51 -4.82 -2.39 -19.46
C VAL A 51 -5.08 -1.79 -18.07
N TYR A 52 -4.59 -2.45 -17.04
CA TYR A 52 -4.64 -1.92 -15.68
C TYR A 52 -3.87 -0.58 -15.61
N PRO A 53 -4.41 0.50 -15.02
CA PRO A 53 -3.75 1.80 -15.08
C PRO A 53 -2.45 1.87 -14.26
N PRO A 54 -1.37 2.46 -14.79
CA PRO A 54 -0.08 2.60 -14.10
C PRO A 54 -0.14 3.36 -12.78
N TYR A 55 -1.12 4.24 -12.58
CA TYR A 55 -1.26 5.00 -11.35
C TYR A 55 -1.48 4.11 -10.12
N TYR A 56 -1.90 2.84 -10.30
CA TYR A 56 -1.99 1.90 -9.19
C TYR A 56 -0.64 1.52 -8.58
N LEU A 57 0.47 1.62 -9.32
CA LEU A 57 1.80 1.45 -8.75
C LEU A 57 2.05 2.46 -7.63
N TRP A 58 1.70 3.73 -7.87
CA TRP A 58 1.76 4.78 -6.84
C TRP A 58 0.81 4.53 -5.68
N ILE A 59 -0.39 4.02 -5.94
CA ILE A 59 -1.36 3.70 -4.88
C ILE A 59 -0.79 2.63 -3.94
N TYR A 60 -0.25 1.54 -4.50
CA TYR A 60 0.29 0.44 -3.71
C TYR A 60 1.53 0.87 -2.95
N LYS A 61 2.39 1.69 -3.58
CA LYS A 61 3.55 2.29 -2.93
C LYS A 61 3.14 3.14 -1.73
N GLY A 62 2.15 4.03 -1.91
CA GLY A 62 1.64 4.89 -0.86
C GLY A 62 0.94 4.14 0.29
N VAL A 63 0.34 2.99 0.00
CA VAL A 63 -0.20 2.09 1.04
C VAL A 63 0.94 1.53 1.89
N ASP A 64 2.01 1.03 1.27
CA ASP A 64 3.12 0.47 2.02
C ASP A 64 3.88 1.54 2.83
N GLU A 65 4.14 2.71 2.22
CA GLU A 65 4.73 3.87 2.87
C GLU A 65 3.93 4.30 4.12
N LEU A 66 2.60 4.38 4.01
CA LEU A 66 1.76 4.81 5.13
C LEU A 66 1.56 3.73 6.19
N LEU A 67 1.08 2.56 5.78
CA LEU A 67 0.52 1.56 6.70
C LEU A 67 1.57 0.65 7.31
N PHE A 68 2.72 0.49 6.65
CA PHE A 68 3.78 -0.38 7.17
C PHE A 68 5.03 0.39 7.55
N LEU A 69 5.36 1.48 6.85
CA LEU A 69 6.58 2.25 7.11
C LEU A 69 6.33 3.52 7.94
N GLY A 70 5.08 3.95 8.12
CA GLY A 70 4.75 5.18 8.84
C GLY A 70 5.26 6.45 8.19
N ASP A 71 5.66 6.40 6.92
CA ASP A 71 6.20 7.53 6.17
C ASP A 71 5.06 8.32 5.50
N VAL A 72 4.49 9.23 6.29
CA VAL A 72 3.34 10.05 5.90
C VAL A 72 3.65 10.96 4.72
N GLU A 73 4.84 11.55 4.68
CA GLU A 73 5.22 12.47 3.60
C GLU A 73 5.47 11.73 2.28
N ALA A 74 6.12 10.56 2.34
CA ALA A 74 6.26 9.71 1.16
C ALA A 74 4.87 9.25 0.67
N ALA A 75 3.99 8.83 1.57
CA ALA A 75 2.62 8.44 1.23
C ALA A 75 1.81 9.59 0.59
N LYS A 76 1.93 10.83 1.10
CA LYS A 76 1.33 12.02 0.49
C LYS A 76 1.85 12.26 -0.92
N ASN A 77 3.16 12.13 -1.12
CA ASN A 77 3.76 12.23 -2.45
C ASN A 77 3.21 11.15 -3.39
N SER A 78 3.18 9.89 -2.96
CA SER A 78 2.64 8.79 -3.76
C SER A 78 1.15 8.97 -4.11
N ASN A 79 0.32 9.42 -3.16
CA ASN A 79 -1.08 9.74 -3.45
C ASN A 79 -1.22 10.93 -4.42
N THR A 80 -0.36 11.95 -4.30
CA THR A 80 -0.33 13.08 -5.24
C THR A 80 0.01 12.63 -6.65
N MET A 81 1.05 11.79 -6.79
CA MET A 81 1.45 11.24 -8.09
C MET A 81 0.39 10.32 -8.70
N ALA A 82 -0.24 9.48 -7.88
CA ALA A 82 -1.37 8.66 -8.31
C ALA A 82 -2.53 9.54 -8.86
N ALA A 83 -2.86 10.63 -8.16
CA ALA A 83 -3.89 11.57 -8.63
C ALA A 83 -3.52 12.21 -9.96
N ASN A 84 -2.29 12.69 -10.08
CA ASN A 84 -1.79 13.34 -11.29
C ASN A 84 -1.82 12.39 -12.49
N TRP A 85 -1.42 11.13 -12.30
CA TRP A 85 -1.43 10.13 -13.37
C TRP A 85 -2.86 9.71 -13.73
N ALA A 86 -3.73 9.50 -12.74
CA ALA A 86 -5.14 9.17 -12.98
C ALA A 86 -5.88 10.29 -13.74
N ASP A 87 -5.52 11.55 -13.52
CA ASP A 87 -6.13 12.67 -14.25
C ASP A 87 -5.81 12.72 -15.74
N THR A 88 -4.81 11.99 -16.20
CA THR A 88 -4.50 11.90 -17.63
C THR A 88 -5.51 11.04 -18.41
N TYR A 89 -6.35 10.28 -17.70
CA TYR A 89 -7.37 9.40 -18.29
C TYR A 89 -8.66 10.16 -18.61
N PRO A 90 -9.43 9.72 -19.64
CA PRO A 90 -10.74 10.29 -19.97
C PRO A 90 -11.76 10.15 -18.84
N GLU A 91 -12.75 11.05 -18.78
CA GLU A 91 -13.81 11.06 -17.76
C GLU A 91 -14.61 9.75 -17.69
N ASN A 92 -14.81 9.09 -18.83
CA ASN A 92 -15.62 7.89 -18.98
C ASN A 92 -14.77 6.60 -19.12
N ASP A 93 -13.54 6.61 -18.60
CA ASP A 93 -12.71 5.41 -18.61
C ASP A 93 -13.28 4.32 -17.67
N ARG A 94 -13.03 3.05 -17.99
CA ARG A 94 -13.62 1.91 -17.27
C ARG A 94 -13.19 1.79 -15.80
N PHE A 95 -12.12 2.47 -15.39
CA PHE A 95 -11.60 2.43 -14.02
C PHE A 95 -12.06 3.61 -13.17
N ASN A 96 -12.87 4.52 -13.74
CA ASN A 96 -13.31 5.73 -13.07
C ASN A 96 -12.13 6.52 -12.49
N SER A 97 -11.12 6.74 -13.34
CA SER A 97 -9.83 7.33 -12.98
C SER A 97 -9.99 8.72 -12.36
N LYS A 98 -11.01 9.48 -12.77
CA LYS A 98 -11.33 10.79 -12.19
C LYS A 98 -11.79 10.70 -10.74
N ALA A 99 -12.64 9.74 -10.40
CA ALA A 99 -12.98 9.48 -9.02
C ALA A 99 -11.77 8.98 -8.22
N VAL A 100 -10.89 8.18 -8.82
CA VAL A 100 -9.63 7.77 -8.18
C VAL A 100 -8.77 9.00 -7.85
N ALA A 101 -8.55 9.89 -8.82
CA ALA A 101 -7.77 11.11 -8.63
C ALA A 101 -8.32 11.97 -7.49
N GLN A 102 -9.64 12.17 -7.45
CA GLN A 102 -10.30 12.91 -6.37
C GLN A 102 -10.07 12.25 -4.99
N ARG A 103 -10.26 10.93 -4.89
CA ARG A 103 -10.04 10.20 -3.62
C ARG A 103 -8.59 10.30 -3.15
N ARG A 104 -7.64 10.20 -4.08
CA ARG A 104 -6.20 10.33 -3.74
C ARG A 104 -5.88 11.72 -3.20
N ARG A 105 -6.42 12.79 -3.79
CA ARG A 105 -6.30 14.16 -3.25
C ARG A 105 -6.94 14.30 -1.87
N GLN A 106 -8.10 13.67 -1.66
CA GLN A 106 -8.74 13.66 -0.34
C GLN A 106 -7.87 12.95 0.69
N THR A 107 -7.20 11.85 0.33
CA THR A 107 -6.22 11.20 1.21
C THR A 107 -5.05 12.13 1.54
N VAL A 108 -4.49 12.85 0.56
CA VAL A 108 -3.42 13.84 0.84
C VAL A 108 -3.89 14.88 1.85
N LYS A 109 -5.06 15.50 1.60
CA LYS A 109 -5.63 16.49 2.53
C LYS A 109 -5.89 15.92 3.92
N PHE A 110 -6.41 14.70 4.00
CA PHE A 110 -6.63 14.03 5.27
C PHE A 110 -5.33 13.83 6.04
N LEU A 111 -4.25 13.42 5.37
CA LEU A 111 -2.94 13.21 6.00
C LEU A 111 -2.25 14.53 6.40
N GLU A 112 -2.58 15.64 5.75
CA GLU A 112 -2.13 16.98 6.18
C GLU A 112 -2.78 17.40 7.51
N GLU A 113 -4.04 17.00 7.73
CA GLU A 113 -4.80 17.31 8.94
C GLU A 113 -4.56 16.27 10.05
N ASN A 114 -4.35 15.00 9.68
CA ASN A 114 -4.24 13.85 10.57
C ASN A 114 -3.06 12.95 10.14
N PRO A 115 -1.82 13.35 10.47
CA PRO A 115 -0.63 12.61 10.06
C PRO A 115 -0.43 11.33 10.88
N ASP A 116 -0.95 11.28 12.11
CA ASP A 116 -0.84 10.07 12.93
C ASP A 116 -1.71 8.96 12.34
N SER A 117 -1.06 7.86 11.96
CA SER A 117 -1.72 6.68 11.40
C SER A 117 -1.43 5.43 12.20
N ARG A 118 -1.01 5.55 13.47
CA ARG A 118 -0.60 4.40 14.31
C ARG A 118 -1.70 3.36 14.44
N ALA A 119 -2.97 3.75 14.62
CA ALA A 119 -4.09 2.82 14.68
C ALA A 119 -4.21 1.99 13.39
N ALA A 120 -4.13 2.66 12.23
CA ALA A 120 -4.17 2.00 10.93
C ALA A 120 -2.95 1.10 10.68
N GLN A 121 -1.76 1.54 11.11
CA GLN A 121 -0.53 0.74 11.02
C GLN A 121 -0.59 -0.52 11.89
N ILE A 122 -1.09 -0.43 13.12
CA ILE A 122 -1.30 -1.58 14.01
C ILE A 122 -2.27 -2.58 13.35
N GLY A 123 -3.35 -2.08 12.76
CA GLY A 123 -4.29 -2.92 12.00
C GLY A 123 -3.63 -3.64 10.82
N ALA A 124 -2.80 -2.92 10.05
CA ALA A 124 -2.09 -3.47 8.90
C ALA A 124 -1.07 -4.54 9.32
N TRP A 125 -0.25 -4.28 10.34
CA TRP A 125 0.68 -5.27 10.88
C TRP A 125 -0.02 -6.48 11.49
N SER A 126 -1.19 -6.29 12.12
CA SER A 126 -2.01 -7.40 12.62
C SER A 126 -2.50 -8.33 11.49
N GLN A 127 -2.73 -7.79 10.29
CA GLN A 127 -3.07 -8.60 9.12
C GLN A 127 -1.89 -9.44 8.61
N ILE A 128 -0.65 -8.94 8.75
CA ILE A 128 0.55 -9.74 8.45
C ILE A 128 0.71 -10.83 9.52
N LEU A 129 0.50 -10.50 10.80
CA LEU A 129 0.59 -11.45 11.91
C LEU A 129 -0.33 -12.66 11.70
N SER A 130 -1.56 -12.43 11.24
CA SER A 130 -2.51 -13.53 10.98
C SER A 130 -2.10 -14.47 9.84
N ASN A 131 -1.18 -14.03 8.97
CA ASN A 131 -0.68 -14.79 7.83
C ASN A 131 0.76 -15.28 8.04
N ALA A 132 1.39 -14.96 9.18
CA ALA A 132 2.78 -15.28 9.43
C ALA A 132 2.98 -16.80 9.56
N ASN A 133 3.99 -17.32 8.85
CA ASN A 133 4.24 -18.76 8.72
C ASN A 133 5.60 -19.20 9.30
N SER A 134 6.36 -18.26 9.86
CA SER A 134 7.64 -18.51 10.51
C SER A 134 7.72 -17.76 11.84
N GLN A 135 8.48 -18.31 12.78
CA GLN A 135 8.71 -17.67 14.08
C GLN A 135 9.42 -16.32 13.93
N GLU A 136 10.39 -16.23 13.02
CA GLU A 136 11.10 -14.98 12.71
C GLU A 136 10.14 -13.88 12.23
N MET A 137 9.19 -14.21 11.36
CA MET A 137 8.19 -13.25 10.87
C MET A 137 7.25 -12.80 11.99
N ILE A 138 6.81 -13.74 12.84
CA ILE A 138 5.98 -13.41 14.01
C ILE A 138 6.72 -12.42 14.91
N GLU A 139 7.98 -12.70 15.27
CA GLU A 139 8.79 -11.84 16.13
C GLU A 139 8.98 -10.44 15.51
N GLN A 140 9.29 -10.38 14.22
CA GLN A 140 9.41 -9.11 13.50
C GLN A 140 8.11 -8.30 13.55
N VAL A 141 6.97 -8.92 13.23
CA VAL A 141 5.68 -8.22 13.18
C VAL A 141 5.23 -7.77 14.57
N LEU A 142 5.45 -8.60 15.60
CA LEU A 142 5.16 -8.21 16.98
C LEU A 142 6.00 -7.02 17.44
N ALA A 143 7.29 -6.96 17.05
CA ALA A 143 8.14 -5.82 17.33
C ALA A 143 7.62 -4.53 16.68
N GLN A 144 7.11 -4.61 15.44
CA GLN A 144 6.50 -3.46 14.75
C GLN A 144 5.23 -2.97 15.47
N ILE A 145 4.33 -3.90 15.82
CA ILE A 145 3.09 -3.58 16.55
C ILE A 145 3.40 -2.91 17.90
N GLN A 146 4.35 -3.46 18.65
CA GLN A 146 4.74 -2.93 19.96
C GLN A 146 5.41 -1.54 19.83
N ALA A 147 6.25 -1.34 18.80
CA ALA A 147 6.87 -0.03 18.55
C ALA A 147 5.84 1.07 18.25
N LEU A 148 4.70 0.70 17.67
CA LEU A 148 3.56 1.61 17.42
C LEU A 148 2.70 1.84 18.67
N GLY A 149 2.97 1.14 19.77
CA GLY A 149 2.17 1.18 21.01
C GLY A 149 1.02 0.17 21.03
N GLY A 150 0.94 -0.73 20.05
CA GLY A 150 -0.04 -1.81 20.03
C GLY A 150 0.22 -2.81 21.16
N GLU A 151 -0.86 -3.26 21.80
CA GLU A 151 -0.79 -4.25 22.87
C GLU A 151 -1.00 -5.65 22.32
N VAL A 152 -0.13 -6.57 22.73
CA VAL A 152 -0.16 -7.98 22.33
C VAL A 152 -0.49 -8.82 23.57
N TYR A 153 -1.51 -9.65 23.49
CA TYR A 153 -1.97 -10.48 24.59
C TYR A 153 -2.54 -11.80 24.08
N PHE A 154 -2.66 -12.78 24.97
CA PHE A 154 -3.40 -14.02 24.69
C PHE A 154 -4.82 -13.89 25.26
N ASP A 155 -5.83 -14.24 24.45
CA ASP A 155 -7.20 -14.33 24.95
C ASP A 155 -7.40 -15.59 25.83
N SER A 156 -8.61 -15.74 26.39
CA SER A 156 -8.95 -16.88 27.24
C SER A 156 -8.82 -18.25 26.56
N ASP A 157 -8.85 -18.27 25.23
CA ASP A 157 -8.73 -19.47 24.41
C ASP A 157 -7.27 -19.75 24.02
N GLY A 158 -6.33 -18.91 24.47
CA GLY A 158 -4.91 -19.01 24.16
C GLY A 158 -4.55 -18.48 22.77
N ASN A 159 -5.43 -17.74 22.10
CA ASN A 159 -5.12 -17.14 20.81
C ASN A 159 -4.40 -15.80 21.00
N LEU A 160 -3.38 -15.56 20.18
CA LEU A 160 -2.69 -14.28 20.12
C LEU A 160 -3.61 -13.20 19.55
N ARG A 161 -3.74 -12.09 20.28
CA ARG A 161 -4.56 -10.93 19.92
C ARG A 161 -3.75 -9.66 19.99
N VAL A 162 -4.19 -8.69 19.19
CA VAL A 162 -3.65 -7.33 19.15
C VAL A 162 -4.77 -6.35 19.48
N ARG A 163 -4.47 -5.34 20.29
CA ARG A 163 -5.37 -4.22 20.59
C ARG A 163 -4.68 -2.91 20.29
N VAL A 164 -5.42 -1.99 19.66
CA VAL A 164 -5.07 -0.56 19.59
C VAL A 164 -5.53 0.09 20.89
N PRO A 165 -4.63 0.66 21.71
CA PRO A 165 -5.03 1.36 22.93
C PRO A 165 -5.89 2.59 22.66
N GLU A 166 -6.76 2.96 23.61
CA GLU A 166 -7.69 4.09 23.48
C GLU A 166 -7.02 5.46 23.31
N TRP A 167 -5.75 5.58 23.68
CA TRP A 167 -4.97 6.82 23.53
C TRP A 167 -4.33 6.96 22.14
N ILE A 168 -4.44 5.94 21.29
CA ILE A 168 -4.09 5.99 19.87
C ILE A 168 -5.39 6.26 19.10
N ASP A 169 -5.54 7.51 18.64
CA ASP A 169 -6.68 8.00 17.84
C ASP A 169 -6.56 7.52 16.37
#